data_AF-A0A143QBM1-F1
#
_entry.id   AF-A0A143QBM1-F1
#
_cell.length_a   1.000
_cell.length_b   1.000
_cell.length_c   1.000
_cell.angle_alpha   90.00
_cell.angle_beta   90.00
_cell.angle_gamma   90.00
#
_symmetry.space_group_name_H-M   'P 1'
#
loop_
_entity.id
_entity.type
_entity.pdbx_description
1 polymer ?
#
loop_
_entity_poly.entity_id
_entity_poly.type
_entity_poly.pdbx_seq_one_letter_code
_entity_poly.pdbx_strand_id
1 'polypeptide(L)'
;MTLVINHSNTIKAGYEKRDVVGVLLALRDAGYSLPAEGVRSWAIGHGWRAANANHLADYCNQIERGSRPRFTGPAALRPDLVDTWRDEVAGRNAS
;
A
#
# COMPACT_ATOMS: atom_id res chain seq x y z
N MET A 1 12.84 -6.90 -9.29
CA MET A 1 11.58 -7.67 -9.20
C MET A 1 11.16 -7.76 -7.73
N THR A 2 9.87 -7.52 -7.45
CA THR A 2 9.13 -7.82 -6.19
C THR A 2 9.63 -7.26 -4.84
N LEU A 3 9.68 -5.93 -4.67
CA LEU A 3 9.69 -5.25 -3.36
C LEU A 3 8.81 -4.00 -3.59
N VAL A 4 7.65 -3.77 -2.98
CA VAL A 4 7.40 -3.42 -1.58
C VAL A 4 5.92 -3.69 -1.24
N ILE A 5 5.47 -4.91 -1.49
CA ILE A 5 4.33 -5.46 -0.75
C ILE A 5 4.84 -6.78 -0.18
N ASN A 6 5.83 -6.63 0.69
CA ASN A 6 6.53 -7.71 1.36
C ASN A 6 5.60 -8.26 2.45
N HIS A 7 4.93 -9.38 2.17
CA HIS A 7 4.66 -10.48 3.10
C HIS A 7 4.06 -10.22 4.50
N SER A 8 3.37 -9.11 4.77
CA SER A 8 2.60 -8.98 6.03
C SER A 8 1.31 -9.80 6.00
N ASN A 9 1.46 -11.07 6.36
CA ASN A 9 0.37 -11.99 6.65
C ASN A 9 -0.40 -11.56 7.90
N THR A 10 -1.43 -10.71 7.71
CA THR A 10 -2.72 -10.61 8.46
C THR A 10 -3.19 -9.16 8.62
N ILE A 11 -4.09 -8.68 7.76
CA ILE A 11 -4.66 -7.32 7.91
C ILE A 11 -6.00 -7.44 8.63
N LYS A 12 -5.98 -7.60 9.95
CA LYS A 12 -7.21 -7.57 10.77
C LYS A 12 -7.17 -6.56 11.92
N ALA A 13 -6.02 -6.20 12.46
CA ALA A 13 -5.88 -5.18 13.52
C ALA A 13 -4.40 -4.76 13.72
N GLY A 14 -4.17 -3.68 14.47
CA GLY A 14 -2.83 -3.35 14.99
C GLY A 14 -1.88 -2.68 13.99
N TYR A 15 -0.58 -2.97 14.16
CA TYR A 15 0.54 -2.41 13.37
C TYR A 15 0.37 -2.64 11.86
N GLU A 16 -0.19 -3.79 11.46
CA GLU A 16 -0.38 -4.15 10.06
C GLU A 16 -1.41 -3.25 9.33
N LYS A 17 -2.46 -2.80 10.02
CA LYS A 17 -3.40 -1.83 9.46
C LYS A 17 -2.75 -0.46 9.27
N ARG A 18 -1.95 -0.02 10.25
CA ARG A 18 -1.23 1.26 10.21
C ARG A 18 -0.33 1.31 8.98
N ASP A 19 0.45 0.26 8.77
CA ASP A 19 1.45 0.23 7.69
C ASP A 19 0.77 0.22 6.32
N VAL A 20 -0.24 -0.63 6.13
CA VAL A 20 -0.99 -0.71 4.88
C VAL A 20 -1.71 0.60 4.57
N VAL A 21 -2.48 1.15 5.51
CA VAL A 21 -3.21 2.40 5.29
C VAL A 21 -2.24 3.56 5.09
N GLY A 22 -1.12 3.59 5.82
CA GLY A 22 -0.06 4.57 5.63
C GLY A 22 0.50 4.56 4.21
N VAL A 23 0.79 3.37 3.65
CA VAL A 23 1.35 3.24 2.28
C VAL A 23 0.35 3.72 1.26
N LEU A 24 -0.91 3.30 1.38
CA LEU A 24 -1.96 3.69 0.44
C LEU A 24 -2.20 5.21 0.47
N LEU A 25 -2.21 5.82 1.65
CA LEU A 25 -2.33 7.28 1.76
C LEU A 25 -1.13 8.00 1.16
N ALA A 26 0.10 7.54 1.40
CA ALA A 26 1.30 8.14 0.82
C ALA A 26 1.29 8.07 -0.71
N LEU A 27 0.88 6.94 -1.28
CA LEU A 27 0.73 6.79 -2.73
C LEU A 27 -0.34 7.73 -3.29
N ARG A 28 -1.50 7.83 -2.62
CA ARG A 28 -2.57 8.73 -3.05
C ARG A 28 -2.18 10.20 -2.95
N ASP A 29 -1.54 10.60 -1.85
CA ASP A 29 -1.06 11.96 -1.63
C ASP A 29 0.03 12.34 -2.65
N ALA A 30 0.77 11.36 -3.18
CA ALA A 30 1.72 11.52 -4.28
C ALA A 30 1.09 11.49 -5.69
N GLY A 31 -0.22 11.34 -5.80
CA GLY A 31 -0.98 11.41 -7.05
C GLY A 31 -1.16 10.07 -7.79
N TYR A 32 -0.78 8.94 -7.19
CA TYR A 32 -1.03 7.62 -7.77
C TYR A 32 -2.48 7.19 -7.58
N SER A 33 -3.04 6.52 -8.59
CA SER A 33 -4.34 5.86 -8.48
C SER A 33 -4.20 4.50 -7.78
N LEU A 34 -5.22 4.13 -7.01
CA LEU A 34 -5.32 2.87 -6.29
C LEU A 34 -6.48 2.03 -6.83
N PRO A 35 -6.38 1.44 -8.03
CA PRO A 35 -7.44 0.63 -8.61
C PRO A 35 -7.67 -0.63 -7.77
N ALA A 36 -8.74 -0.63 -6.96
CA ALA A 36 -8.98 -1.65 -5.93
C ALA A 36 -8.90 -3.09 -6.47
N GLU A 37 -9.49 -3.38 -7.63
CA GLU A 37 -9.47 -4.72 -8.22
C GLU A 37 -8.09 -5.12 -8.73
N GLY A 38 -7.32 -4.17 -9.27
CA GLY A 38 -5.95 -4.39 -9.70
C GLY A 38 -5.04 -4.71 -8.51
N VAL A 39 -5.14 -3.93 -7.44
CA VAL A 39 -4.40 -4.15 -6.19
C VAL A 39 -4.77 -5.49 -5.55
N ARG A 40 -6.05 -5.85 -5.53
CA ARG A 40 -6.55 -7.14 -5.04
C ARG A 40 -5.96 -8.30 -5.83
N SER A 41 -6.05 -8.24 -7.16
CA SER A 41 -5.55 -9.27 -8.07
C SER A 41 -4.04 -9.45 -7.93
N TRP A 42 -3.32 -8.34 -7.85
CA TRP A 42 -1.88 -8.34 -7.57
C TRP A 42 -1.57 -9.05 -6.25
N ALA A 43 -2.29 -8.75 -5.16
CA ALA A 43 -2.05 -9.35 -3.85
C ALA A 43 -2.29 -10.87 -3.85
N ILE A 44 -3.39 -11.32 -4.46
CA ILE A 44 -3.69 -12.75 -4.61
C ILE A 44 -2.60 -13.44 -5.43
N GLY A 45 -2.17 -12.85 -6.54
CA GLY A 45 -1.09 -13.38 -7.38
C GLY A 45 0.26 -13.49 -6.67
N HIS A 46 0.46 -12.73 -5.60
CA HIS A 46 1.66 -12.77 -4.75
C HIS A 46 1.45 -13.56 -3.44
N GLY A 47 0.43 -14.43 -3.39
CA GLY A 47 0.24 -15.41 -2.31
C GLY A 47 -0.45 -14.86 -1.07
N TRP A 48 -1.02 -13.66 -1.12
CA TRP A 48 -1.80 -13.13 0.01
C TRP A 48 -3.09 -13.93 0.18
N ARG A 49 -3.51 -14.14 1.44
CA ARG A 49 -4.82 -14.72 1.75
C ARG A 49 -5.92 -13.83 1.14
N ALA A 50 -6.89 -14.44 0.47
CA ALA A 50 -7.99 -13.73 -0.19
C ALA A 50 -8.73 -12.72 0.73
N ALA A 51 -8.92 -13.07 2.01
CA ALA A 51 -9.52 -12.16 2.98
C ALA A 51 -8.71 -10.87 3.20
N ASN A 52 -7.37 -10.98 3.28
CA ASN A 52 -6.49 -9.80 3.41
C ASN A 52 -6.48 -8.98 2.11
N ALA A 53 -6.50 -9.65 0.95
CA ALA A 53 -6.57 -8.98 -0.35
C ALA A 53 -7.90 -8.20 -0.52
N ASN A 54 -9.02 -8.75 -0.04
CA ASN A 54 -10.30 -8.06 -0.02
C ASN A 54 -10.25 -6.82 0.90
N HIS A 55 -9.71 -6.94 2.11
CA HIS A 55 -9.54 -5.80 3.01
C HIS A 55 -8.63 -4.70 2.41
N LEU A 56 -7.58 -5.09 1.69
CA LEU A 56 -6.73 -4.16 0.97
C LEU A 56 -7.52 -3.39 -0.10
N ALA A 57 -8.36 -4.09 -0.87
CA ALA A 57 -9.24 -3.48 -1.86
C ALA A 57 -10.25 -2.50 -1.23
N ASP A 58 -10.80 -2.84 -0.06
CA ASP A 58 -11.73 -1.97 0.67
C ASP A 58 -11.06 -0.65 1.08
N TYR A 59 -9.82 -0.70 1.55
CA TYR A 59 -9.07 0.52 1.88
C TYR A 59 -8.75 1.35 0.62
N CYS A 60 -8.39 0.71 -0.49
CA CYS A 60 -8.19 1.42 -1.76
C CYS A 60 -9.46 2.17 -2.17
N ASN A 61 -10.62 1.50 -2.12
CA ASN A 61 -11.91 2.11 -2.44
C ASN A 61 -12.25 3.29 -1.52
N GLN A 62 -12.01 3.17 -0.21
CA GLN A 62 -12.24 4.27 0.73
C GLN A 62 -11.35 5.47 0.41
N ILE A 63 -10.06 5.25 0.16
CA ILE A 63 -9.07 6.29 -0.10
C ILE A 63 -9.32 6.98 -1.45
N GLU A 64 -9.66 6.22 -2.50
CA GLU A 64 -10.04 6.76 -3.80
C GLU A 64 -11.27 7.69 -3.71
N ARG A 65 -12.20 7.40 -2.79
CA ARG A 65 -13.37 8.25 -2.49
C ARG A 65 -13.04 9.44 -1.60
N GLY A 66 -11.76 9.67 -1.27
CA GLY A 66 -11.29 10.76 -0.42
C GLY A 66 -11.36 10.49 1.08
N SER A 67 -11.74 9.28 1.51
CA SER A 67 -11.69 8.93 2.93
C SER A 67 -10.25 8.74 3.39
N ARG A 68 -9.96 9.08 4.64
CA ARG A 68 -8.66 8.81 5.28
C ARG A 68 -8.86 7.86 6.46
N PRO A 69 -8.79 6.52 6.26
CA PRO A 69 -9.00 5.56 7.33
C PRO A 69 -8.03 5.80 8.50
N ARG A 70 -8.55 5.86 9.72
CA ARG A 70 -7.72 6.11 10.91
C ARG A 70 -6.98 4.85 11.35
N PHE A 71 -5.77 5.05 11.84
CA PHE A 71 -4.96 4.07 12.54
C PHE A 71 -4.32 4.71 13.78
N THR A 72 -3.95 3.90 14.77
CA THR A 72 -3.31 4.36 16.00
C THR A 72 -1.80 4.37 15.84
N GLY A 73 -1.10 5.38 16.37
CA GLY A 73 0.36 5.52 16.41
C GLY A 73 0.96 6.32 15.24
N PRO A 74 2.25 6.68 15.30
CA PRO A 74 2.91 7.43 14.22
C PRO A 74 2.89 6.61 12.94
N ALA A 75 2.70 7.26 11.78
CA ALA A 75 2.80 6.60 10.49
C ALA A 75 4.17 5.91 10.40
N ALA A 76 4.20 4.63 10.00
CA ALA A 76 5.43 3.86 9.92
C ALA A 76 6.35 4.29 8.76
N LEU A 77 5.84 5.15 7.88
CA LEU A 77 6.54 5.55 6.67
C LEU A 77 7.24 6.88 6.88
N ARG A 78 8.49 6.94 6.44
CA ARG A 78 9.24 8.19 6.39
C ARG A 78 8.57 9.15 5.39
N PRO A 79 8.57 10.47 5.64
CA PRO A 79 7.96 11.45 4.75
C PRO A 79 8.50 11.43 3.30
N ASP A 80 9.76 11.04 3.12
CA ASP A 80 10.49 11.00 1.85
C ASP A 80 10.41 9.64 1.12
N LEU A 81 9.59 8.71 1.61
CA LEU A 81 9.57 7.34 1.10
C LEU A 81 9.19 7.26 -0.38
N VAL A 82 8.22 8.07 -0.82
CA VAL A 82 7.79 8.05 -2.23
C VAL A 82 8.90 8.56 -3.15
N ASP A 83 9.64 9.58 -2.73
CA ASP A 83 10.76 10.13 -3.51
C ASP A 83 11.93 9.14 -3.55
N THR A 84 12.21 8.46 -2.43
CA THR A 84 13.18 7.36 -2.38
C THR A 84 12.82 6.26 -3.39
N TRP A 85 11.55 5.85 -3.48
CA TRP A 85 11.11 4.85 -4.45
C TRP A 85 11.20 5.34 -5.90
N ARG A 86 10.96 6.63 -6.16
CA ARG A 86 11.12 7.22 -7.49
C ARG A 86 12.58 7.14 -7.94
N ASP A 87 13.51 7.48 -7.06
CA ASP A 87 14.95 7.42 -7.34
C ASP A 87 15.42 5.98 -7.60
N GLU A 88 14.93 5.00 -6.84
CA GLU A 88 15.24 3.58 -7.05
C GLU A 88 14.75 3.06 -8.41
N VAL A 89 13.54 3.46 -8.85
CA VAL A 89 13.00 3.07 -10.15
C VAL A 89 13.76 3.76 -11.28
N ALA A 90 14.09 5.04 -11.13
CA ALA A 90 14.87 5.79 -12.11
C ALA A 90 16.28 5.19 -12.30
N GLY A 91 16.95 4.83 -11.20
CA GLY A 91 18.27 4.16 -11.24
C GLY A 91 18.24 2.78 -11.90
N ARG A 92 17.13 2.04 -11.77
CA ARG A 92 16.95 0.72 -12.41
C ARG A 92 16.72 0.78 -13.92
N ASN A 93 16.14 1.86 -14.44
CA ASN A 93 15.92 2.03 -15.88
C ASN A 93 17.14 2.59 -16.61
N ALA A 94 18.21 2.93 -15.88
CA ALA A 94 19.46 3.46 -16.41
C ALA A 94 20.60 2.41 -16.46
N SER A 95 20.32 1.13 -16.15
CA SER A 95 21.27 0.00 -16.17
C SER A 95 20.87 -1.09 -17.17
#